data_AF-A0AAF0DCW5-F1
#
_entry.id   AF-A0AAF0DCW5-F1
#
_cell.length_a   1.000
_cell.length_b   1.000
_cell.length_c   1.000
_cell.angle_alpha   90.00
_cell.angle_beta   90.00
_cell.angle_gamma   90.00
#
_symmetry.space_group_name_H-M   'P 1'
#
loop_
_entity.id
_entity.type
_entity.pdbx_description
1 polymer ?
#
loop_
_entity_poly.entity_id
_entity_poly.type
_entity_poly.pdbx_seq_one_letter_code
_entity_poly.pdbx_strand_id
1 'polypeptide(L)'
;MTVSNSDFVDVGECGNSRYLWKDGKQVIITGSLSIDLNSLPLLDDTTMVDGETVTYEKRFPKCKTIPITETDNSFPNIPRIDYYSMQHGTWSECYPIEPIHLTEDTDTVFKLAAWKTKKVHRDAAFLSRLVTNDNIVRLLSIVTVEGRFAGYGMERLYELGTPFSPMKEQVKEMIPAFIQETVEYLHETAHVYHCDIRLDNVMVNGQGKLKLTDFDIAQTDVLATPESCLDDVQYFLGVSPRLDHLDINMSLLLIFKTLSDVPERDLYKNNRPADPLQAFSFYNSNNLSSSNYFHNVQEGIHRSLRAQMACELA
;
A
#
# COMPACT_ATOMS: atom_id res chain seq x y z
N MET A 1 -9.36 -30.54 -7.52
CA MET A 1 -10.19 -30.78 -8.73
C MET A 1 -10.07 -29.57 -9.62
N THR A 2 -9.71 -29.78 -10.88
CA THR A 2 -9.56 -28.73 -11.90
C THR A 2 -10.94 -28.19 -12.27
N VAL A 3 -11.21 -26.94 -11.89
CA VAL A 3 -12.38 -26.19 -12.37
C VAL A 3 -12.13 -25.88 -13.84
N SER A 4 -12.61 -26.75 -14.73
CA SER A 4 -12.64 -26.54 -16.17
C SER A 4 -13.90 -25.74 -16.52
N ASN A 5 -14.01 -24.50 -16.05
CA ASN A 5 -15.16 -23.64 -16.36
C ASN A 5 -14.70 -22.48 -17.23
N SER A 6 -15.00 -22.56 -18.53
CA SER A 6 -14.59 -21.60 -19.57
C SER A 6 -15.02 -20.15 -19.35
N ASP A 7 -16.02 -19.93 -18.49
CA ASP A 7 -16.69 -18.64 -18.36
C ASP A 7 -16.26 -17.86 -17.11
N PHE A 8 -15.53 -18.50 -16.20
CA PHE A 8 -15.02 -17.85 -14.99
C PHE A 8 -13.56 -17.44 -15.20
N VAL A 9 -13.26 -16.19 -14.93
CA VAL A 9 -11.88 -15.69 -14.90
C VAL A 9 -11.33 -15.92 -13.50
N ASP A 10 -10.19 -16.60 -13.41
CA ASP A 10 -9.46 -16.74 -12.15
C ASP A 10 -8.80 -15.40 -11.78
N VAL A 11 -9.15 -14.87 -10.61
CA VAL A 11 -8.60 -13.60 -10.10
C VAL A 11 -7.48 -13.85 -9.10
N GLY A 12 -7.40 -15.03 -8.51
CA GLY A 12 -6.33 -15.41 -7.58
C GLY A 12 -6.80 -16.26 -6.40
N GLU A 13 -5.85 -16.55 -5.51
CA GLU A 13 -6.03 -17.36 -4.31
C GLU A 13 -5.44 -16.64 -3.10
N CYS A 14 -6.06 -16.82 -1.94
CA CYS A 14 -5.62 -16.20 -0.69
C CYS A 14 -6.07 -17.03 0.51
N GLY A 15 -5.11 -17.55 1.27
CA GLY A 15 -5.41 -18.53 2.32
C GLY A 15 -6.08 -19.77 1.72
N ASN A 16 -7.27 -20.10 2.23
CA ASN A 16 -8.07 -21.24 1.74
C ASN A 16 -9.19 -20.81 0.76
N SER A 17 -9.12 -19.57 0.27
CA SER A 17 -10.12 -18.98 -0.60
C SER A 17 -9.60 -18.83 -2.03
N ARG A 18 -10.43 -19.20 -3.00
CA ARG A 18 -10.20 -18.94 -4.43
C ARG A 18 -11.21 -17.91 -4.93
N TYR A 19 -10.74 -16.93 -5.70
CA TYR A 19 -11.52 -15.81 -6.19
C TYR A 19 -11.70 -15.94 -7.70
N LEU A 20 -12.95 -16.05 -8.12
CA LEU A 20 -13.34 -16.12 -9.51
C LEU A 20 -14.19 -14.91 -9.86
N TRP A 21 -14.27 -14.63 -11.16
CA TRP A 21 -15.00 -13.50 -11.70
C TRP A 21 -15.87 -13.92 -12.88
N LYS A 22 -17.14 -13.50 -12.88
CA LYS A 22 -18.08 -13.73 -13.99
C LYS A 22 -19.15 -12.65 -14.01
N ASP A 23 -19.45 -12.13 -15.20
CA ASP A 23 -20.56 -11.18 -15.45
C ASP A 23 -20.61 -9.97 -14.48
N GLY A 24 -19.44 -9.39 -14.17
CA GLY A 24 -19.36 -8.22 -13.28
C GLY A 24 -19.43 -8.55 -11.78
N LYS A 25 -19.37 -9.84 -11.41
CA LYS A 25 -19.59 -10.34 -10.05
C LYS A 25 -18.46 -11.24 -9.61
N GLN A 26 -18.18 -11.19 -8.30
CA GLN A 26 -17.17 -12.01 -7.68
C GLN A 26 -17.78 -13.31 -7.16
N VAL A 27 -17.07 -14.43 -7.35
CA VAL A 27 -17.37 -15.70 -6.70
C VAL A 27 -16.19 -16.09 -5.82
N ILE A 28 -16.44 -16.29 -4.53
CA ILE A 28 -15.43 -16.69 -3.55
C ILE A 28 -15.71 -18.14 -3.18
N ILE A 29 -14.75 -19.02 -3.42
CA ILE A 29 -14.84 -20.42 -3.04
C ILE A 29 -13.96 -20.63 -1.82
N THR A 30 -14.54 -21.04 -0.71
CA THR A 30 -13.82 -21.48 0.48
C THR A 30 -13.90 -23.00 0.58
N GLY A 31 -12.76 -23.67 0.78
CA GLY A 31 -12.75 -25.13 0.98
C GLY A 31 -12.97 -25.94 -0.30
N SER A 32 -13.58 -27.11 -0.17
CA SER A 32 -13.77 -28.06 -1.29
C SER A 32 -15.03 -27.73 -2.08
N LEU A 33 -14.90 -27.54 -3.40
CA LEU A 33 -16.03 -27.29 -4.28
C LEU A 33 -16.83 -28.58 -4.55
N SER A 34 -18.10 -28.62 -4.17
CA SER A 34 -19.03 -29.74 -4.45
C SER A 34 -20.27 -29.35 -5.26
N ILE A 35 -20.31 -28.10 -5.77
CA ILE A 35 -21.40 -27.58 -6.61
C ILE A 35 -20.85 -27.17 -8.00
N ASP A 36 -21.68 -27.33 -9.03
CA ASP A 36 -21.42 -26.74 -10.34
C ASP A 36 -21.70 -25.23 -10.34
N LEU A 37 -20.64 -24.43 -10.44
CA LEU A 37 -20.70 -22.97 -10.43
C LEU A 37 -21.52 -22.40 -11.59
N ASN A 38 -21.62 -23.09 -12.73
CA ASN A 38 -22.41 -22.59 -13.87
C ASN A 38 -23.91 -22.66 -13.61
N SER A 39 -24.33 -23.47 -12.64
CA SER A 39 -25.73 -23.58 -12.23
C SER A 39 -26.18 -22.50 -11.24
N LEU A 40 -25.25 -21.74 -10.68
CA LEU A 40 -25.54 -20.75 -9.64
C LEU A 40 -26.07 -19.44 -10.24
N PRO A 41 -27.21 -18.91 -9.75
CA PRO A 41 -27.65 -17.58 -10.13
C PRO A 41 -26.73 -16.54 -9.48
N LEU A 42 -26.06 -15.68 -10.26
CA LEU A 42 -25.23 -14.60 -9.72
C LEU A 42 -26.14 -13.43 -9.29
N LEU A 43 -26.68 -13.45 -8.07
CA LEU A 43 -27.73 -12.52 -7.63
C LEU A 43 -27.22 -11.16 -7.12
N ASP A 44 -26.25 -11.13 -6.20
CA ASP A 44 -25.62 -9.91 -5.65
C ASP A 44 -24.22 -9.68 -6.25
N ASP A 45 -23.42 -8.76 -5.66
CA ASP A 45 -22.05 -8.46 -6.10
C ASP A 45 -21.08 -9.62 -5.85
N THR A 46 -21.29 -10.34 -4.74
CA THR A 46 -20.44 -11.44 -4.27
C THR A 46 -21.29 -12.69 -4.05
N THR A 47 -20.84 -13.81 -4.60
CA THR A 47 -21.36 -15.16 -4.31
C THR A 47 -20.31 -15.94 -3.54
N MET A 48 -20.60 -16.35 -2.30
CA MET A 48 -19.70 -17.21 -1.54
C MET A 48 -20.15 -18.67 -1.65
N VAL A 49 -19.19 -19.57 -1.84
CA VAL A 49 -19.41 -21.01 -1.98
C VAL A 49 -18.52 -21.74 -0.98
N ASP A 50 -19.13 -22.46 -0.04
CA ASP A 50 -18.45 -23.32 0.94
C ASP A 50 -19.05 -24.72 0.91
N GLY A 51 -18.39 -25.65 0.19
CA GLY A 51 -18.95 -26.96 -0.08
C GLY A 51 -20.26 -26.85 -0.85
N GLU A 52 -21.35 -27.24 -0.18
CA GLU A 52 -22.72 -27.17 -0.72
C GLU A 52 -23.48 -25.89 -0.32
N THR A 53 -22.87 -25.03 0.51
CA THR A 53 -23.52 -23.80 0.98
C THR A 53 -23.20 -22.66 0.02
N VAL A 54 -24.24 -21.94 -0.40
CA VAL A 54 -24.11 -20.76 -1.26
C VAL A 54 -24.80 -19.56 -0.61
N THR A 55 -24.07 -18.46 -0.47
CA THR A 55 -24.63 -17.18 0.02
C THR A 55 -24.37 -16.07 -0.99
N TYR A 56 -25.31 -15.13 -1.06
CA TYR A 56 -25.23 -13.94 -1.90
C TYR A 56 -25.13 -12.72 -1.00
N GLU A 57 -24.11 -11.91 -1.24
CA GLU A 57 -23.80 -10.75 -0.40
C GLU A 57 -23.52 -9.53 -1.27
N LYS A 58 -24.03 -8.37 -0.83
CA LYS A 58 -23.53 -7.08 -1.32
C LYS A 58 -22.07 -6.93 -0.94
N ARG A 59 -21.26 -6.37 -1.83
CA ARG A 59 -19.84 -6.09 -1.54
C ARG A 59 -19.70 -5.08 -0.40
N PHE A 60 -20.59 -4.08 -0.38
CA PHE A 60 -20.56 -2.97 0.58
C PHE A 60 -21.81 -2.94 1.47
N PRO A 61 -21.96 -3.89 2.42
CA PRO A 61 -23.05 -3.83 3.37
C PRO A 61 -22.87 -2.62 4.30
N LYS A 62 -23.97 -2.09 4.85
CA LYS A 62 -23.95 -0.89 5.71
C LYS A 62 -23.02 -1.03 6.92
N CYS A 63 -22.88 -2.23 7.47
CA CYS A 63 -21.99 -2.51 8.61
C CYS A 63 -20.49 -2.46 8.26
N LYS A 64 -20.14 -2.55 6.97
CA LYS A 64 -18.77 -2.52 6.45
C LYS A 64 -18.42 -1.20 5.74
N THR A 65 -19.27 -0.18 5.79
CA THR A 65 -19.05 1.12 5.14
C THR A 65 -19.10 2.26 6.17
N ILE A 66 -18.46 3.39 5.88
CA ILE A 66 -18.41 4.55 6.80
C ILE A 66 -19.38 5.62 6.26
N PRO A 67 -20.33 6.15 7.04
CA PRO A 67 -21.18 7.24 6.56
C PRO A 67 -20.32 8.46 6.22
N ILE A 68 -20.48 9.01 5.02
CA ILE A 68 -19.91 10.31 4.64
C ILE A 68 -21.08 11.29 4.64
N THR A 69 -21.10 12.22 5.58
CA THR A 69 -22.09 13.29 5.55
C THR A 69 -21.69 14.35 4.52
N GLU A 70 -22.63 15.16 4.04
CA GLU A 70 -22.29 16.32 3.20
C GLU A 70 -21.32 17.28 3.91
N THR A 71 -21.32 17.25 5.25
CA THR A 71 -20.42 18.00 6.15
C THR A 71 -19.12 17.28 6.48
N ASP A 72 -18.88 16.09 5.94
CA ASP A 72 -17.63 15.36 6.14
C ASP A 72 -16.50 16.07 5.39
N ASN A 73 -15.77 16.89 6.15
CA ASN A 73 -14.63 17.68 5.69
C ASN A 73 -13.35 16.84 5.54
N SER A 74 -13.41 15.51 5.68
CA SER A 74 -12.23 14.64 5.52
C SER A 74 -11.68 14.63 4.08
N PHE A 75 -12.52 14.98 3.10
CA PHE A 75 -12.18 14.95 1.67
C PHE A 75 -12.57 16.26 0.96
N PRO A 76 -12.00 17.41 1.36
CA PRO A 76 -12.37 18.69 0.79
C PRO A 76 -11.97 18.71 -0.70
N ASN A 77 -12.91 19.11 -1.56
CA ASN A 77 -12.70 19.26 -3.01
C ASN A 77 -12.30 17.97 -3.77
N ILE A 78 -12.42 16.79 -3.16
CA ILE A 78 -12.21 15.52 -3.86
C ILE A 78 -13.55 15.07 -4.49
N PRO A 79 -13.61 14.81 -5.81
CA PRO A 79 -14.81 14.33 -6.48
C PRO A 79 -15.34 13.03 -5.86
N ARG A 80 -16.67 12.87 -5.86
CA ARG A 80 -17.35 11.65 -5.38
C ARG A 80 -17.93 10.89 -6.58
N ILE A 81 -17.73 9.58 -6.60
CA ILE A 81 -18.24 8.68 -7.63
C ILE A 81 -19.14 7.64 -6.95
N ASP A 82 -20.33 7.43 -7.48
CA ASP A 82 -21.22 6.36 -7.01
C ASP A 82 -20.73 5.01 -7.54
N TYR A 83 -20.52 4.05 -6.64
CA TYR A 83 -19.98 2.73 -6.96
C TYR A 83 -20.76 2.03 -8.06
N TYR A 84 -22.10 2.04 -8.00
CA TYR A 84 -22.94 1.36 -9.00
C TYR A 84 -23.02 2.10 -10.35
N SER A 85 -22.49 3.32 -10.42
CA SER A 85 -22.32 4.06 -11.68
C SER A 85 -20.99 3.77 -12.38
N MET A 86 -20.06 3.09 -11.71
CA MET A 86 -18.75 2.77 -12.25
C MET A 86 -18.82 1.60 -13.21
N GLN A 87 -17.95 1.61 -14.21
CA GLN A 87 -17.65 0.40 -14.95
C GLN A 87 -16.69 -0.45 -14.12
N HIS A 88 -17.15 -1.64 -13.76
CA HIS A 88 -16.45 -2.52 -12.86
C HIS A 88 -15.34 -3.32 -13.55
N GLY A 89 -14.16 -3.30 -12.95
CA GLY A 89 -13.04 -4.18 -13.29
C GLY A 89 -13.13 -5.53 -12.60
N THR A 90 -12.07 -6.32 -12.68
CA THR A 90 -11.91 -7.53 -11.86
C THR A 90 -11.28 -7.16 -10.51
N TRP A 91 -11.77 -7.74 -9.40
CA TRP A 91 -11.16 -7.57 -8.08
C TRP A 91 -11.22 -8.86 -7.25
N SER A 92 -10.38 -8.94 -6.21
CA SER A 92 -10.45 -9.97 -5.17
C SER A 92 -10.49 -9.32 -3.78
N GLU A 93 -10.93 -10.07 -2.75
CA GLU A 93 -10.79 -9.55 -1.38
C GLU A 93 -9.33 -9.52 -0.88
N CYS A 94 -8.39 -10.10 -1.61
CA CYS A 94 -6.97 -10.02 -1.26
C CYS A 94 -6.20 -8.98 -2.08
N TYR A 95 -6.73 -8.60 -3.24
CA TYR A 95 -6.25 -7.53 -4.08
C TYR A 95 -7.40 -6.57 -4.37
N PRO A 96 -7.70 -5.63 -3.44
CA PRO A 96 -8.81 -4.69 -3.58
C PRO A 96 -8.56 -3.61 -4.63
N ILE A 97 -7.56 -3.79 -5.50
CA ILE A 97 -7.24 -2.85 -6.57
C ILE A 97 -8.01 -3.28 -7.81
N GLU A 98 -8.92 -2.43 -8.24
CA GLU A 98 -9.77 -2.65 -9.41
C GLU A 98 -9.28 -1.73 -10.54
N PRO A 99 -8.59 -2.27 -11.55
CA PRO A 99 -8.29 -1.52 -12.77
C PRO A 99 -9.57 -1.44 -13.62
N ILE A 100 -9.90 -0.26 -14.16
CA ILE A 100 -10.99 -0.18 -15.14
C ILE A 100 -10.52 -0.86 -16.43
N HIS A 101 -11.22 -1.91 -16.87
CA HIS A 101 -10.99 -2.60 -18.15
C HIS A 101 -11.61 -1.84 -19.32
N LEU A 102 -11.28 -0.56 -19.49
CA LEU A 102 -11.62 0.18 -20.70
C LEU A 102 -10.49 0.06 -21.73
N THR A 103 -10.89 -0.04 -23.00
CA THR A 103 -10.03 -0.17 -24.17
C THR A 103 -9.19 1.07 -24.51
N GLU A 104 -9.17 2.11 -23.67
CA GLU A 104 -8.32 3.29 -23.84
C GLU A 104 -7.93 3.86 -22.46
N ASP A 105 -6.63 3.83 -22.16
CA ASP A 105 -5.88 4.87 -21.43
C ASP A 105 -6.50 5.48 -20.15
N THR A 106 -7.15 4.70 -19.29
CA THR A 106 -7.55 5.22 -17.98
C THR A 106 -6.39 5.15 -17.00
N ASP A 107 -5.80 6.32 -16.69
CA ASP A 107 -4.78 6.52 -15.64
C ASP A 107 -5.33 6.41 -14.20
N THR A 108 -6.50 5.77 -14.00
CA THR A 108 -7.15 5.64 -12.67
C THR A 108 -7.32 4.17 -12.30
N VAL A 109 -6.98 3.84 -11.05
CA VAL A 109 -7.30 2.55 -10.40
C VAL A 109 -8.04 2.79 -9.09
N PHE A 110 -8.85 1.83 -8.65
CA PHE A 110 -9.66 1.99 -7.43
C PHE A 110 -9.23 1.03 -6.32
N LYS A 111 -8.98 1.56 -5.13
CA LYS A 111 -8.77 0.76 -3.90
C LYS A 111 -10.11 0.62 -3.18
N LEU A 112 -10.72 -0.54 -3.30
CA LEU A 112 -12.07 -0.87 -2.86
C LEU A 112 -12.05 -2.09 -1.92
N ALA A 113 -11.85 -1.85 -0.61
CA ALA A 113 -11.71 -2.93 0.39
C ALA A 113 -12.77 -2.86 1.49
N ALA A 114 -13.94 -3.46 1.25
CA ALA A 114 -15.06 -3.46 2.19
C ALA A 114 -14.74 -4.08 3.56
N TRP A 115 -13.85 -5.08 3.63
CA TRP A 115 -13.44 -5.72 4.89
C TRP A 115 -12.36 -4.91 5.66
N LYS A 116 -11.77 -3.88 5.03
CA LYS A 116 -10.74 -3.00 5.60
C LYS A 116 -11.11 -1.52 5.51
N THR A 117 -12.40 -1.20 5.46
CA THR A 117 -12.90 0.16 5.19
C THR A 117 -12.31 1.23 6.10
N LYS A 118 -12.06 0.95 7.39
CA LYS A 118 -11.40 1.90 8.29
C LYS A 118 -9.97 2.25 7.86
N LYS A 119 -9.19 1.25 7.44
CA LYS A 119 -7.82 1.44 6.96
C LYS A 119 -7.80 2.19 5.62
N VAL A 120 -8.66 1.78 4.68
CA VAL A 120 -8.78 2.45 3.37
C VAL A 120 -9.28 3.89 3.50
N HIS A 121 -10.19 4.15 4.43
CA HIS A 121 -10.64 5.51 4.73
C HIS A 121 -9.53 6.36 5.34
N ARG A 122 -8.76 5.81 6.29
CA ARG A 122 -7.61 6.50 6.89
C ARG A 122 -6.58 6.88 5.82
N ASP A 123 -6.22 5.93 4.96
CA ASP A 123 -5.33 6.12 3.83
C ASP A 123 -5.82 7.27 2.92
N ALA A 124 -7.09 7.23 2.48
CA ALA A 124 -7.69 8.31 1.70
C ALA A 124 -7.67 9.68 2.42
N ALA A 125 -7.85 9.70 3.74
CA ALA A 125 -7.87 10.94 4.52
C ALA A 125 -6.47 11.56 4.69
N PHE A 126 -5.41 10.76 4.67
CA PHE A 126 -4.04 11.28 4.54
C PHE A 126 -3.80 11.80 3.13
N LEU A 127 -4.11 11.00 2.11
CA LEU A 127 -3.88 11.39 0.72
C LEU A 127 -4.63 12.66 0.32
N SER A 128 -5.83 12.91 0.86
CA SER A 128 -6.59 14.15 0.60
C SER A 128 -5.86 15.43 1.04
N ARG A 129 -4.91 15.31 1.98
CA ARG A 129 -4.08 16.42 2.49
C ARG A 129 -2.74 16.54 1.79
N LEU A 130 -2.35 15.55 1.00
CA LEU A 130 -1.03 15.42 0.36
C LEU A 130 -1.05 15.66 -1.15
N VAL A 131 -2.19 16.13 -1.69
CA VAL A 131 -2.48 16.25 -3.12
C VAL A 131 -1.53 17.14 -3.93
N THR A 132 -0.68 17.93 -3.27
CA THR A 132 0.25 18.86 -3.94
C THR A 132 1.66 18.29 -4.15
N ASN A 133 1.96 17.08 -3.64
CA ASN A 133 3.30 16.51 -3.76
C ASN A 133 3.38 15.50 -4.91
N ASP A 134 4.31 15.74 -5.84
CA ASP A 134 4.52 14.91 -7.03
C ASP A 134 5.07 13.51 -6.74
N ASN A 135 5.73 13.31 -5.58
CA ASN A 135 6.32 12.04 -5.17
C ASN A 135 5.34 11.17 -4.38
N ILE A 136 4.11 11.63 -4.12
CA ILE A 136 3.07 10.88 -3.41
C ILE A 136 1.98 10.49 -4.41
N VAL A 137 1.40 9.30 -4.24
CA VAL A 137 0.26 8.87 -5.05
C VAL A 137 -0.89 9.85 -4.98
N ARG A 138 -1.40 10.25 -6.14
CA ARG A 138 -2.50 11.20 -6.22
C ARG A 138 -3.85 10.54 -5.96
N LEU A 139 -4.55 11.03 -4.94
CA LEU A 139 -5.98 10.77 -4.75
C LEU A 139 -6.80 11.51 -5.81
N LEU A 140 -7.61 10.78 -6.56
CA LEU A 140 -8.42 11.33 -7.66
C LEU A 140 -9.89 11.45 -7.32
N SER A 141 -10.44 10.51 -6.54
CA SER A 141 -11.86 10.47 -6.22
C SER A 141 -12.16 9.66 -4.96
N ILE A 142 -13.27 9.95 -4.29
CA ILE A 142 -13.86 9.08 -3.26
C ILE A 142 -14.98 8.25 -3.89
N VAL A 143 -14.96 6.94 -3.64
CA VAL A 143 -16.02 6.04 -4.09
C VAL A 143 -17.04 5.89 -2.97
N THR A 144 -18.32 6.07 -3.31
CA THR A 144 -19.43 6.03 -2.36
C THR A 144 -20.49 5.01 -2.75
N VAL A 145 -21.15 4.42 -1.76
CA VAL A 145 -22.34 3.56 -1.92
C VAL A 145 -23.39 4.10 -0.96
N GLU A 146 -24.55 4.54 -1.47
CA GLU A 146 -25.65 5.05 -0.64
C GLU A 146 -25.20 6.17 0.34
N GLY A 147 -24.30 7.07 -0.10
CA GLY A 147 -23.75 8.13 0.74
C GLY A 147 -22.72 7.66 1.78
N ARG A 148 -22.13 6.48 1.60
CA ARG A 148 -21.13 5.90 2.52
C ARG A 148 -19.83 5.63 1.78
N PHE A 149 -18.70 5.82 2.44
CA PHE A 149 -17.37 5.49 1.94
C PHE A 149 -17.28 4.00 1.59
N ALA A 150 -16.90 3.72 0.35
CA ALA A 150 -16.63 2.39 -0.18
C ALA A 150 -15.16 2.22 -0.61
N GLY A 151 -14.46 3.32 -0.86
CA GLY A 151 -13.04 3.32 -1.19
C GLY A 151 -12.64 4.62 -1.89
N TYR A 152 -11.59 4.56 -2.70
CA TYR A 152 -11.10 5.71 -3.44
C TYR A 152 -10.49 5.32 -4.78
N GLY A 153 -10.43 6.30 -5.69
CA GLY A 153 -9.71 6.22 -6.96
C GLY A 153 -8.39 6.98 -6.87
N MET A 154 -7.33 6.43 -7.45
CA MET A 154 -5.98 6.99 -7.46
C MET A 154 -5.33 6.83 -8.82
N GLU A 155 -4.24 7.56 -9.07
CA GLU A 155 -3.46 7.40 -10.29
C GLU A 155 -2.96 5.94 -10.45
N ARG A 156 -2.88 5.47 -11.70
CA ARG A 156 -2.40 4.12 -12.00
C ARG A 156 -0.89 4.04 -11.78
N LEU A 157 -0.50 3.06 -10.96
CA LEU A 157 0.89 2.79 -10.59
C LEU A 157 1.27 1.35 -10.92
N TYR A 158 2.57 1.13 -11.07
CA TYR A 158 3.19 -0.15 -11.39
C TYR A 158 4.23 -0.49 -10.33
N GLU A 159 4.26 -1.74 -9.90
CA GLU A 159 5.30 -2.24 -9.03
C GLU A 159 6.67 -2.18 -9.74
N LEU A 160 7.71 -1.88 -8.95
CA LEU A 160 9.08 -1.84 -9.43
C LEU A 160 9.53 -3.21 -9.97
N GLY A 161 10.27 -3.23 -11.07
CA GLY A 161 10.85 -4.45 -11.64
C GLY A 161 9.88 -5.34 -12.44
N THR A 162 8.57 -5.05 -12.42
CA THR A 162 7.60 -5.79 -13.23
C THR A 162 7.85 -5.63 -14.73
N PRO A 163 7.51 -6.62 -15.58
CA PRO A 163 7.68 -6.52 -17.03
C PRO A 163 6.94 -5.33 -17.67
N PHE A 164 5.92 -4.82 -16.97
CA PHE A 164 5.05 -3.72 -17.39
C PHE A 164 5.50 -2.37 -16.84
N SER A 165 6.54 -2.33 -16.00
CA SER A 165 7.10 -1.10 -15.44
C SER A 165 7.87 -0.32 -16.52
N PRO A 166 7.57 0.98 -16.73
CA PRO A 166 8.11 1.73 -17.87
C PRO A 166 9.63 1.97 -17.87
N MET A 167 10.38 1.71 -16.79
CA MET A 167 11.85 1.84 -16.78
C MET A 167 12.47 0.91 -15.74
N LYS A 168 13.35 -0.03 -16.14
CA LYS A 168 14.00 -0.96 -15.20
C LYS A 168 15.35 -0.45 -14.64
N GLU A 169 16.11 0.31 -15.43
CA GLU A 169 17.53 0.52 -15.14
C GLU A 169 17.81 1.82 -14.36
N GLN A 170 17.06 2.90 -14.59
CA GLN A 170 17.30 4.20 -13.93
C GLN A 170 16.56 4.36 -12.59
N VAL A 171 15.53 3.55 -12.31
CA VAL A 171 14.67 3.76 -11.14
C VAL A 171 15.40 3.52 -9.82
N LYS A 172 16.36 2.59 -9.79
CA LYS A 172 17.20 2.35 -8.61
C LYS A 172 18.06 3.56 -8.25
N GLU A 173 18.59 4.26 -9.26
CA GLU A 173 19.43 5.45 -9.08
C GLU A 173 18.62 6.63 -8.56
N MET A 174 17.30 6.67 -8.83
CA MET A 174 16.40 7.73 -8.36
C MET A 174 15.98 7.58 -6.90
N ILE A 175 16.03 6.36 -6.35
CA ILE A 175 15.51 6.04 -5.00
C ILE A 175 16.11 6.93 -3.88
N PRO A 176 17.44 7.17 -3.80
CA PRO A 176 18.00 7.96 -2.70
C PRO A 176 17.48 9.40 -2.66
N ALA A 177 17.41 10.07 -3.83
CA ALA A 177 16.89 11.43 -3.92
C ALA A 177 15.39 11.46 -3.64
N PHE A 178 14.63 10.56 -4.28
CA PHE A 178 13.19 10.43 -4.10
C PHE A 178 12.81 10.23 -2.63
N ILE A 179 13.44 9.28 -1.92
CA ILE A 179 13.10 8.97 -0.53
C ILE A 179 13.41 10.17 0.38
N GLN A 180 14.58 10.81 0.22
CA GLN A 180 14.95 11.94 1.06
C GLN A 180 13.99 13.13 0.87
N GLU A 181 13.69 13.50 -0.37
CA GLU A 181 12.76 14.60 -0.67
C GLU A 181 11.34 14.31 -0.18
N THR A 182 10.87 13.07 -0.35
CA THR A 182 9.52 12.66 0.04
C THR A 182 9.35 12.64 1.55
N VAL A 183 10.30 12.04 2.28
CA VAL A 183 10.26 11.95 3.75
C VAL A 183 10.43 13.32 4.39
N GLU A 184 11.33 14.17 3.87
CA GLU A 184 11.47 15.55 4.34
C GLU A 184 10.15 16.33 4.17
N TYR A 185 9.51 16.24 3.00
CA TYR A 185 8.20 16.86 2.80
C TYR A 185 7.16 16.34 3.81
N LEU A 186 7.07 15.02 3.99
CA LEU A 186 6.12 14.42 4.92
C LEU A 186 6.31 14.94 6.34
N HIS A 187 7.55 15.00 6.83
CA HIS A 187 7.84 15.39 8.21
C HIS A 187 7.77 16.90 8.44
N GLU A 188 8.49 17.68 7.62
CA GLU A 188 8.68 19.12 7.84
C GLU A 188 7.52 19.95 7.29
N THR A 189 6.87 19.50 6.21
CA THR A 189 5.80 20.27 5.55
C THR A 189 4.41 19.74 5.91
N ALA A 190 4.20 18.42 5.82
CA ALA A 190 2.88 17.84 6.03
C ALA A 190 2.59 17.44 7.50
N HIS A 191 3.63 17.30 8.32
CA HIS A 191 3.57 16.74 9.67
C HIS A 191 2.87 15.38 9.71
N VAL A 192 3.29 14.51 8.78
CA VAL A 192 2.84 13.12 8.62
C VAL A 192 4.05 12.20 8.72
N TYR A 193 3.92 11.12 9.47
CA TYR A 193 4.91 10.03 9.57
C TYR A 193 4.32 8.80 8.89
N HIS A 194 4.97 8.28 7.86
CA HIS A 194 4.45 7.20 7.03
C HIS A 194 4.36 5.88 7.79
N CYS A 195 5.36 5.57 8.62
CA CYS A 195 5.50 4.37 9.44
C CYS A 195 5.66 3.02 8.70
N ASP A 196 5.50 3.01 7.38
CA ASP A 196 5.72 1.81 6.53
C ASP A 196 6.59 2.11 5.29
N ILE A 197 7.72 2.80 5.48
CA ILE A 197 8.65 3.04 4.36
C ILE A 197 9.35 1.73 3.97
N ARG A 198 9.01 1.21 2.80
CA ARG A 198 9.55 -0.04 2.23
C ARG A 198 9.42 -0.03 0.71
N LEU A 199 10.18 -0.90 0.05
CA LEU A 199 10.21 -0.95 -1.42
C LEU A 199 8.82 -1.25 -2.02
N ASP A 200 8.02 -2.10 -1.35
CA ASP A 200 6.67 -2.46 -1.81
C ASP A 200 5.70 -1.28 -1.85
N ASN A 201 5.98 -0.24 -1.04
CA ASN A 201 5.19 0.98 -0.99
C ASN A 201 5.80 2.09 -1.88
N VAL A 202 6.83 1.77 -2.65
CA VAL A 202 7.39 2.64 -3.68
C VAL A 202 7.01 2.07 -5.03
N MET A 203 6.16 2.78 -5.76
CA MET A 203 5.70 2.39 -7.08
C MET A 203 6.18 3.39 -8.14
N VAL A 204 5.92 3.09 -9.41
CA VAL A 204 6.22 3.98 -10.52
C VAL A 204 4.96 4.25 -11.35
N ASN A 205 4.77 5.47 -11.83
CA ASN A 205 3.66 5.79 -12.72
C ASN A 205 4.01 5.54 -14.20
N GLY A 206 3.06 5.74 -15.12
CA GLY A 206 3.27 5.55 -16.56
C GLY A 206 4.37 6.41 -17.19
N GLN A 207 4.80 7.48 -16.50
CA GLN A 207 5.86 8.39 -16.95
C GLN A 207 7.24 8.05 -16.38
N GLY A 208 7.36 6.96 -15.60
CA GLY A 208 8.61 6.59 -14.95
C GLY A 208 8.90 7.37 -13.66
N LYS A 209 7.95 8.15 -13.12
CA LYS A 209 8.13 8.86 -11.84
C LYS A 209 7.82 7.95 -10.66
N LEU A 210 8.67 8.00 -9.65
CA LEU A 210 8.48 7.29 -8.37
C LEU A 210 7.35 7.93 -7.55
N LYS A 211 6.59 7.08 -6.86
CA LYS A 211 5.42 7.44 -6.05
C LYS A 211 5.39 6.62 -4.76
N LEU A 212 5.24 7.30 -3.63
CA LEU A 212 5.04 6.67 -2.32
C LEU A 212 3.55 6.41 -2.13
N THR A 213 3.21 5.21 -1.65
CA THR A 213 1.85 4.70 -1.49
C THR A 213 1.62 4.11 -0.10
N ASP A 214 0.35 3.83 0.21
CA ASP A 214 -0.11 3.08 1.39
C ASP A 214 0.11 3.78 2.74
N PHE A 215 -0.73 4.79 3.00
CA PHE A 215 -0.72 5.58 4.23
C PHE A 215 -1.66 5.02 5.31
N ASP A 216 -1.97 3.72 5.26
CA ASP A 216 -3.00 3.10 6.09
C ASP A 216 -2.62 3.02 7.59
N ILE A 217 -1.32 3.09 7.90
CA ILE A 217 -0.78 3.18 9.27
C ILE A 217 -0.08 4.51 9.59
N ALA A 218 -0.10 5.48 8.67
CA ALA A 218 0.55 6.77 8.83
C ALA A 218 -0.01 7.55 10.03
N GLN A 219 0.83 8.36 10.69
CA GLN A 219 0.51 9.06 11.94
C GLN A 219 0.79 10.57 11.81
N THR A 220 0.16 11.39 12.66
CA THR A 220 0.46 12.83 12.77
C THR A 220 1.13 13.20 14.09
N ASP A 221 1.19 12.27 15.04
CA ASP A 221 1.90 12.44 16.31
C ASP A 221 3.20 11.63 16.23
N VAL A 222 4.33 12.30 16.44
CA VAL A 222 5.68 11.71 16.37
C VAL A 222 5.92 10.65 17.43
N LEU A 223 5.11 10.59 18.49
CA LEU A 223 5.20 9.60 19.56
C LEU A 223 4.06 8.56 19.50
N ALA A 224 3.28 8.53 18.42
CA ALA A 224 2.25 7.51 18.25
C ALA A 224 2.86 6.11 18.14
N THR A 225 2.04 5.09 18.41
CA THR A 225 2.44 3.68 18.28
C THR A 225 1.78 3.09 17.03
N PRO A 226 2.50 2.96 15.90
CA PRO A 226 1.93 2.43 14.67
C PRO A 226 1.66 0.93 14.79
N GLU A 227 0.58 0.47 14.16
CA GLU A 227 0.25 -0.96 14.07
C GLU A 227 1.06 -1.61 12.95
N SER A 228 2.31 -1.99 13.23
CA SER A 228 3.16 -2.74 12.29
C SER A 228 3.56 -4.09 12.86
N CYS A 229 3.48 -5.13 12.02
CA CYS A 229 3.96 -6.48 12.34
C CYS A 229 5.37 -6.77 11.81
N LEU A 230 6.07 -5.76 11.26
CA LEU A 230 7.42 -5.94 10.73
C LEU A 230 8.45 -5.91 11.85
N ASP A 231 9.29 -6.94 11.92
CA ASP A 231 10.34 -7.06 12.94
C ASP A 231 11.32 -5.88 12.92
N ASP A 232 11.66 -5.37 11.73
CA ASP A 232 12.53 -4.20 11.57
C ASP A 232 11.92 -2.94 12.20
N VAL A 233 10.62 -2.73 12.02
CA VAL A 233 9.89 -1.60 12.62
C VAL A 233 9.91 -1.71 14.14
N GLN A 234 9.61 -2.90 14.67
CA GLN A 234 9.62 -3.14 16.13
C GLN A 234 11.02 -2.94 16.72
N TYR A 235 12.06 -3.39 16.03
CA TYR A 235 13.44 -3.18 16.44
C TYR A 235 13.80 -1.69 16.51
N PHE A 236 13.55 -0.92 15.45
CA PHE A 236 13.90 0.50 15.42
C PHE A 236 13.08 1.35 16.38
N LEU A 237 11.81 0.99 16.64
CA LEU A 237 11.02 1.62 17.70
C LEU A 237 11.60 1.35 19.10
N GLY A 238 12.27 0.21 19.30
CA GLY A 238 13.03 -0.09 20.51
C GLY A 238 14.29 0.78 20.67
N VAL A 239 14.95 1.13 19.56
CA VAL A 239 16.10 2.06 19.54
C VAL A 239 15.64 3.49 19.82
N SER A 240 14.53 3.90 19.21
CA SER A 240 13.94 5.22 19.41
C SER A 240 12.43 5.20 19.19
N PRO A 241 11.62 5.67 20.14
CA PRO A 241 10.16 5.65 20.02
C PRO A 241 9.60 6.73 19.07
N ARG A 242 10.47 7.54 18.45
CA ARG A 242 10.05 8.64 17.58
C ARG A 242 9.80 8.14 16.15
N LEU A 243 8.70 8.56 15.54
CA LEU A 243 8.31 8.08 14.21
C LEU A 243 9.09 8.74 13.07
N ASP A 244 9.59 9.96 13.24
CA ASP A 244 10.55 10.53 12.29
C ASP A 244 11.85 9.73 12.24
N HIS A 245 12.28 9.20 13.39
CA HIS A 245 13.43 8.31 13.46
C HIS A 245 13.14 6.96 12.79
N LEU A 246 11.94 6.42 12.97
CA LEU A 246 11.52 5.17 12.31
C LEU A 246 11.57 5.32 10.79
N ASP A 247 10.92 6.34 10.24
CA ASP A 247 10.84 6.53 8.79
C ASP A 247 12.23 6.72 8.16
N ILE A 248 13.14 7.43 8.83
CA ILE A 248 14.52 7.62 8.35
C ILE A 248 15.35 6.33 8.47
N ASN A 249 15.21 5.54 9.53
CA ASN A 249 15.84 4.22 9.61
C ASN A 249 15.40 3.32 8.46
N MET A 250 14.09 3.22 8.25
CA MET A 250 13.50 2.39 7.22
C MET A 250 13.91 2.86 5.81
N SER A 251 14.02 4.19 5.63
CA SER A 251 14.55 4.81 4.40
C SER A 251 16.01 4.44 4.14
N LEU A 252 16.89 4.51 5.14
CA LEU A 252 18.30 4.11 5.01
C LEU A 252 18.43 2.63 4.69
N LEU A 253 17.62 1.79 5.33
CA LEU A 253 17.58 0.35 5.07
C LEU A 253 17.13 0.07 3.63
N LEU A 254 16.10 0.78 3.14
CA LEU A 254 15.61 0.69 1.77
C LEU A 254 16.71 1.08 0.77
N ILE A 255 17.38 2.22 0.98
CA ILE A 255 18.48 2.70 0.13
C ILE A 255 19.62 1.67 0.11
N PHE A 256 20.04 1.20 1.28
CA PHE A 256 21.08 0.19 1.41
C PHE A 256 20.74 -1.08 0.64
N LYS A 257 19.53 -1.62 0.85
CA LYS A 257 19.07 -2.84 0.16
C LYS A 257 19.03 -2.63 -1.35
N THR A 258 18.54 -1.49 -1.82
CA THR A 258 18.36 -1.20 -3.25
C THR A 258 19.69 -1.08 -3.99
N LEU A 259 20.68 -0.43 -3.37
CA LEU A 259 21.94 -0.07 -4.02
C LEU A 259 23.10 -1.02 -3.72
N SER A 260 22.99 -1.81 -2.64
CA SER A 260 23.89 -2.94 -2.44
C SER A 260 23.46 -4.04 -3.41
N ASP A 261 24.40 -4.77 -4.02
CA ASP A 261 24.14 -5.92 -4.92
C ASP A 261 23.46 -7.12 -4.21
N VAL A 262 22.63 -6.87 -3.20
CA VAL A 262 21.77 -7.83 -2.52
C VAL A 262 20.83 -8.42 -3.57
N PRO A 263 20.78 -9.75 -3.69
CA PRO A 263 19.88 -10.41 -4.63
C PRO A 263 18.44 -9.92 -4.45
N GLU A 264 17.74 -9.64 -5.55
CA GLU A 264 16.38 -9.09 -5.56
C GLU A 264 15.40 -9.91 -4.69
N ARG A 265 15.56 -11.25 -4.70
CA ARG A 265 14.82 -12.20 -3.85
C ARG A 265 14.98 -12.00 -2.34
N ASP A 266 16.03 -11.31 -1.92
CA ASP A 266 16.37 -11.04 -0.52
C ASP A 266 16.04 -9.59 -0.13
N LEU A 267 15.68 -8.71 -1.09
CA LEU A 267 15.13 -7.38 -0.83
C LEU A 267 13.77 -7.46 -0.10
N TYR A 268 12.95 -8.43 -0.50
CA TYR A 268 11.60 -8.67 -0.01
C TYR A 268 11.54 -9.56 1.24
N LYS A 269 12.67 -10.16 1.65
CA LYS A 269 12.75 -10.87 2.92
C LYS A 269 13.09 -9.87 4.01
N ASN A 270 12.41 -9.98 5.15
CA ASN A 270 12.63 -9.19 6.37
C ASN A 270 13.98 -9.54 7.03
N ASN A 271 15.06 -9.49 6.27
CA ASN A 271 16.40 -9.71 6.75
C ASN A 271 17.02 -8.33 6.97
N ARG A 272 16.90 -7.83 8.20
CA ARG A 272 17.79 -6.81 8.72
C ARG A 272 19.25 -7.22 8.45
N PRO A 273 20.14 -6.30 8.06
CA PRO A 273 21.55 -6.62 8.05
C PRO A 273 21.97 -7.05 9.46
N ALA A 274 22.92 -8.00 9.54
CA ALA A 274 23.42 -8.49 10.82
C ALA A 274 23.99 -7.36 11.69
N ASP A 275 24.52 -6.32 11.05
CA ASP A 275 24.89 -5.06 11.67
C ASP A 275 23.95 -3.94 11.21
N PRO A 276 23.06 -3.41 12.08
CA PRO A 276 22.16 -2.33 11.72
C PRO A 276 22.89 -1.01 11.39
N LEU A 277 24.16 -0.84 11.80
CA LEU A 277 25.00 0.31 11.43
C LEU A 277 25.50 0.25 9.98
N GLN A 278 25.35 -0.90 9.31
CA GLN A 278 25.83 -1.08 7.94
C GLN A 278 25.13 -0.13 6.96
N ALA A 279 23.81 0.06 7.12
CA ALA A 279 23.04 0.98 6.26
C ALA A 279 23.51 2.44 6.39
N PHE A 280 23.79 2.89 7.62
CA PHE A 280 24.33 4.22 7.91
C PHE A 280 25.73 4.41 7.31
N SER A 281 26.59 3.41 7.51
CA SER A 281 27.96 3.43 7.00
C SER A 281 27.98 3.46 5.48
N PHE A 282 27.11 2.68 4.83
CA PHE A 282 26.92 2.68 3.38
C PHE A 282 26.45 4.05 2.88
N TYR A 283 25.41 4.62 3.50
CA TYR A 283 24.86 5.91 3.13
C TYR A 283 25.92 7.02 3.18
N ASN A 284 26.68 7.09 4.27
CA ASN A 284 27.74 8.07 4.45
C ASN A 284 28.92 7.85 3.50
N SER A 285 29.38 6.61 3.34
CA SER A 285 30.55 6.30 2.50
C SER A 285 30.30 6.58 1.01
N ASN A 286 29.04 6.50 0.58
CA ASN A 286 28.64 6.76 -0.81
C ASN A 286 28.18 8.22 -1.04
N ASN A 287 28.32 9.12 -0.05
CA ASN A 287 27.92 10.53 -0.15
C ASN A 287 26.47 10.72 -0.65
N LEU A 288 25.55 9.88 -0.18
CA LEU A 288 24.15 9.88 -0.66
C LEU A 288 23.29 11.00 -0.08
N SER A 289 23.84 11.83 0.81
CA SER A 289 23.10 12.88 1.49
C SER A 289 22.77 14.05 0.58
N SER A 290 21.47 14.28 0.37
CA SER A 290 20.93 15.43 -0.35
C SER A 290 20.05 16.34 0.52
N SER A 291 19.62 15.86 1.70
CA SER A 291 18.77 16.61 2.64
C SER A 291 19.48 16.90 3.97
N ASN A 292 19.48 18.17 4.39
CA ASN A 292 20.01 18.57 5.70
C ASN A 292 19.15 18.01 6.84
N TYR A 293 17.82 17.99 6.65
CA TYR A 293 16.90 17.41 7.61
C TYR A 293 17.21 15.92 7.83
N PHE A 294 17.27 15.18 6.71
CA PHE A 294 17.54 13.75 6.73
C PHE A 294 18.90 13.43 7.37
N HIS A 295 19.93 14.23 7.04
CA HIS A 295 21.26 14.13 7.64
C HIS A 295 21.26 14.34 9.16
N ASN A 296 20.58 15.38 9.64
CA ASN A 296 20.56 15.71 11.07
C ASN A 296 19.85 14.63 11.90
N VAL A 297 18.71 14.13 11.41
CA VAL A 297 17.97 13.09 12.13
C VAL A 297 18.72 11.76 12.10
N GLN A 298 19.31 11.37 10.96
CA GLN A 298 20.10 10.13 10.92
C GLN A 298 21.30 10.16 11.87
N GLU A 299 21.99 11.30 12.05
CA GLU A 299 23.09 11.40 13.03
C GLU A 299 22.60 11.24 14.47
N GLY A 300 21.38 11.68 14.77
CA GLY A 300 20.71 11.42 16.04
C GLY A 300 20.49 9.93 16.27
N ILE A 301 19.91 9.25 15.27
CA ILE A 301 19.64 7.81 15.31
C ILE A 301 20.94 7.00 15.43
N HIS A 302 21.94 7.33 14.62
CA HIS A 302 23.21 6.61 14.57
C HIS A 302 23.90 6.59 15.94
N ARG A 303 23.82 7.70 16.70
CA ARG A 303 24.32 7.77 18.08
C ARG A 303 23.52 6.86 19.02
N SER A 304 22.19 6.87 18.94
CA SER A 304 21.32 6.02 19.77
C SER A 304 21.58 4.53 19.51
N LEU A 305 21.71 4.15 18.24
CA LEU A 305 21.96 2.78 17.83
C LEU A 305 23.32 2.27 18.35
N ARG A 306 24.39 3.08 18.22
CA ARG A 306 25.70 2.76 18.79
C ARG A 306 25.66 2.57 20.31
N ALA A 307 24.92 3.43 21.01
CA ALA A 307 24.78 3.33 22.46
C ALA A 307 24.07 2.03 22.88
N GLN A 308 22.99 1.66 22.19
CA GLN A 308 22.27 0.41 22.46
C GLN A 308 23.16 -0.81 22.21
N MET A 309 23.85 -0.87 21.06
CA MET A 309 24.74 -1.99 20.74
C MET A 309 25.90 -2.13 21.73
N ALA A 310 26.41 -1.01 22.26
CA ALA A 310 27.44 -1.04 23.31
C ALA A 310 26.89 -1.61 24.63
N CYS A 311 25.62 -1.36 24.96
CA CYS A 311 24.97 -1.95 26.13
C CYS A 311 24.66 -3.45 25.95
N GLU A 312 24.33 -3.91 24.74
CA GLU A 312 24.06 -5.33 24.47
C GLU A 312 25.32 -6.22 24.56
N LEU A 313 26.52 -5.62 24.41
CA LEU A 313 27.80 -6.31 24.48
C LEU A 313 28.46 -6.28 25.87
N ALA A 314 27.90 -5.51 26.82
CA ALA A 314 28.43 -5.31 28.17
C ALA A 314 27.73 -6.22 29.20
#